data_AF-A0AAV5KZG1-F1
#
_entry.id   AF-A0AAV5KZG1-F1
#
_cell.length_a   1.000
_cell.length_b   1.000
_cell.length_c   1.000
_cell.angle_alpha   90.00
_cell.angle_beta   90.00
_cell.angle_gamma   90.00
#
_symmetry.space_group_name_H-M   'P 1'
#
loop_
_entity.id
_entity.type
_entity.pdbx_description
1 polymer ?
#
loop_
_entity_poly.entity_id
_entity_poly.type
_entity_poly.pdbx_seq_one_letter_code
_entity_poly.pdbx_strand_id
1 'polypeptide(L)'
;MVNHRLSLRAFLWRRACAKRDWAIVAVCVALLLFALTFVFDDGAISTDLTSADDLVPLTLLRNAKSTGAFCLDGSLPAYHFQKGFGSGADNWLLHIEGGGWCNTIEKCSYRKTTALGSSDHMERFVKFAGILSRDPSQNPDFFNWNKVKIRYCDGASLAGHPESELKNGTRLFFRGQLIWEAVMNELLSLGLSKAKQALLSGCSAGGLATLIHCDDFRDFLPNSATVKCLADAGFFLDELDVLGNHTIQSFYHDVVSLQVLLQSSLIMIVYDISFAFVLNFF
;
A
#
# COMPACT_ATOMS: atom_id res chain seq x y z
N MET A 1 72.35 -20.82 -27.58
CA MET A 1 71.88 -20.52 -26.21
C MET A 1 70.45 -19.99 -26.26
N VAL A 2 69.47 -20.88 -26.42
CA VAL A 2 68.04 -20.56 -26.47
C VAL A 2 67.38 -21.44 -25.42
N ASN A 3 67.30 -21.00 -24.16
CA ASN A 3 66.38 -21.62 -23.20
C ASN A 3 66.14 -20.90 -21.85
N HIS A 4 66.56 -19.65 -21.65
CA HIS A 4 66.38 -18.99 -20.33
C HIS A 4 65.24 -17.97 -20.23
N ARG A 5 64.63 -17.52 -21.34
CA ARG A 5 63.58 -16.47 -21.32
C ARG A 5 62.13 -16.97 -21.29
N LEU A 6 61.86 -18.25 -21.60
CA LEU A 6 60.50 -18.83 -21.52
C LEU A 6 60.11 -19.29 -20.10
N SER A 7 61.09 -19.67 -19.28
CA SER A 7 60.86 -20.18 -17.91
C SER A 7 60.33 -19.10 -16.94
N LEU A 8 60.85 -17.87 -17.00
CA LEU A 8 60.39 -16.79 -16.10
C LEU A 8 58.96 -16.32 -16.39
N ARG A 9 58.54 -16.29 -17.66
CA ARG A 9 57.16 -15.91 -18.01
C ARG A 9 56.15 -16.96 -17.55
N ALA A 10 56.45 -18.25 -17.68
CA ALA A 10 55.60 -19.33 -17.19
C ALA A 10 55.50 -19.37 -15.65
N PHE A 11 56.58 -19.03 -14.94
CA PHE A 11 56.59 -18.97 -13.47
C PHE A 11 55.80 -17.77 -12.92
N LEU A 12 55.89 -16.61 -13.56
CA LEU A 12 55.11 -15.42 -13.22
C LEU A 12 53.62 -15.60 -13.55
N TRP A 13 53.29 -16.28 -14.66
CA TRP A 13 51.91 -16.63 -15.01
C TRP A 13 51.29 -17.65 -14.05
N ARG A 14 52.05 -18.68 -13.63
CA ARG A 14 51.60 -19.65 -12.60
C ARG A 14 51.36 -18.99 -11.24
N ARG A 15 52.19 -18.01 -10.84
CA ARG A 15 51.97 -17.23 -9.60
C ARG A 15 50.76 -16.29 -9.68
N ALA A 16 50.45 -15.75 -10.87
CA ALA A 16 49.27 -14.91 -11.10
C ALA A 16 47.96 -15.72 -11.15
N CYS A 17 47.96 -16.90 -11.77
CA CYS A 17 46.82 -17.83 -11.72
C CYS A 17 46.53 -18.28 -10.28
N ALA A 18 47.56 -18.71 -9.53
CA ALA A 18 47.38 -19.19 -8.15
C ALA A 18 46.74 -18.13 -7.23
N LYS A 19 47.12 -16.85 -7.37
CA LYS A 19 46.52 -15.75 -6.57
C LYS A 19 45.06 -15.47 -6.92
N ARG A 20 44.67 -15.66 -8.20
CA ARG A 20 43.28 -15.49 -8.65
C ARG A 20 42.40 -16.63 -8.13
N ASP A 21 42.95 -17.84 -8.04
CA ASP A 21 42.25 -19.02 -7.51
C ASP A 21 41.99 -18.87 -6.00
N TRP A 22 42.95 -18.36 -5.22
CA TRP A 22 42.74 -18.06 -3.79
C TRP A 22 41.71 -16.96 -3.54
N ALA A 23 41.64 -15.94 -4.42
CA ALA A 23 40.64 -14.88 -4.31
C ALA A 23 39.23 -15.41 -4.57
N ILE A 24 39.06 -16.30 -5.56
CA ILE A 24 37.77 -16.94 -5.86
C ILE A 24 37.34 -17.83 -4.68
N VAL A 25 38.26 -18.64 -4.14
CA VAL A 25 37.97 -19.48 -2.96
C VAL A 25 37.59 -18.63 -1.75
N ALA A 26 38.28 -17.51 -1.50
CA ALA A 26 37.95 -16.60 -0.41
C ALA A 26 36.56 -15.96 -0.56
N VAL A 27 36.18 -15.55 -1.78
CA VAL A 27 34.84 -15.00 -2.07
C VAL A 27 33.77 -16.07 -1.90
N CYS A 28 34.00 -17.31 -2.39
CA CYS A 28 33.06 -18.41 -2.22
C CYS A 28 32.87 -18.79 -0.74
N VAL A 29 33.95 -18.81 0.06
CA VAL A 29 33.88 -19.07 1.50
C VAL A 29 33.15 -17.94 2.23
N ALA A 30 33.39 -16.67 1.86
CA ALA A 30 32.67 -15.54 2.44
C ALA A 30 31.17 -15.57 2.11
N LEU A 31 30.79 -15.93 0.89
CA LEU A 31 29.39 -16.10 0.48
C LEU A 31 28.73 -17.30 1.18
N LEU A 32 29.46 -18.39 1.41
CA LEU A 32 28.99 -19.54 2.18
C LEU A 32 28.79 -19.19 3.66
N LEU A 33 29.71 -18.44 4.27
CA LEU A 33 29.58 -17.97 5.65
C LEU A 33 28.43 -16.96 5.80
N PHE A 34 28.22 -16.08 4.82
CA PHE A 34 27.08 -15.17 4.76
C PHE A 34 25.74 -15.92 4.55
N ALA A 35 25.74 -16.97 3.73
CA ALA A 35 24.58 -17.85 3.60
C ALA A 35 24.29 -18.62 4.89
N LEU A 36 25.32 -19.06 5.62
CA LEU A 36 25.20 -19.72 6.92
C LEU A 36 24.64 -18.78 8.01
N THR A 37 24.88 -17.47 7.93
CA THR A 37 24.21 -16.49 8.82
C THR A 37 22.71 -16.34 8.56
N PHE A 38 22.19 -16.77 7.41
CA PHE A 38 20.74 -16.86 7.16
C PHE A 38 20.12 -18.22 7.54
N VAL A 39 20.95 -19.25 7.76
CA VAL A 39 20.50 -20.60 8.13
C VAL A 39 20.50 -20.80 9.66
N PHE A 40 21.31 -20.02 10.38
CA PHE A 40 21.34 -19.99 11.85
C PHE A 40 20.93 -18.62 12.38
N ASP A 41 19.80 -18.10 11.91
CA ASP A 41 19.00 -17.22 12.77
C ASP A 41 18.15 -18.17 13.61
N ASP A 42 18.56 -18.41 14.86
CA ASP A 42 17.70 -19.00 15.89
C ASP A 42 16.58 -18.00 16.19
N GLY A 43 15.71 -17.79 15.21
CA GLY A 43 14.38 -17.32 15.41
C GLY A 43 13.71 -18.38 16.26
N ALA A 44 13.76 -18.18 17.59
CA ALA A 44 12.90 -18.88 18.51
C ALA A 44 11.51 -18.88 17.87
N ILE A 45 11.05 -20.06 17.45
CA ILE A 45 9.67 -20.28 17.08
C ILE A 45 8.92 -20.10 18.40
N SER A 46 8.60 -18.85 18.74
CA SER A 46 7.46 -18.58 19.57
C SER A 46 6.31 -19.18 18.78
N THR A 47 5.84 -20.32 19.22
CA THR A 47 4.49 -20.76 18.95
C THR A 47 3.60 -19.67 19.56
N ASP A 48 3.42 -18.58 18.82
CA ASP A 48 2.38 -17.60 19.04
C ASP A 48 1.10 -18.40 18.84
N LEU A 49 0.61 -18.95 19.95
CA LEU A 49 -0.72 -19.49 20.08
C LEU A 49 -1.65 -18.33 19.74
N THR A 50 -1.87 -18.13 18.44
CA THR A 50 -2.75 -17.14 17.87
C THR A 50 -4.11 -17.39 18.50
N SER A 51 -4.41 -16.62 19.54
CA SER A 51 -5.73 -16.63 20.13
C SER A 51 -6.68 -16.13 19.03
N ALA A 52 -7.83 -16.77 18.88
CA ALA A 52 -8.85 -16.31 17.94
C ALA A 52 -9.28 -14.84 18.20
N ASP A 53 -8.92 -14.28 19.36
CA ASP A 53 -9.16 -12.90 19.77
C ASP A 53 -8.36 -11.84 18.98
N ASP A 54 -7.31 -12.23 18.25
CA ASP A 54 -6.48 -11.28 17.48
C ASP A 54 -6.90 -11.09 16.02
N LEU A 55 -7.86 -11.88 15.54
CA LEU A 55 -8.36 -11.78 14.17
C LEU A 55 -9.47 -10.74 14.07
N VAL A 56 -9.32 -9.79 13.15
CA VAL A 56 -10.30 -8.72 12.93
C VAL A 56 -11.25 -9.12 11.80
N PRO A 57 -12.56 -9.23 12.04
CA PRO A 57 -13.53 -9.65 11.03
C PRO A 57 -13.75 -8.58 9.95
N LEU A 58 -14.07 -9.02 8.74
CA LEU A 58 -14.49 -8.18 7.64
C LEU A 58 -15.92 -7.69 7.87
N THR A 59 -16.12 -6.38 7.77
CA THR A 59 -17.43 -5.74 7.84
C THR A 59 -17.79 -5.21 6.46
N LEU A 60 -18.89 -5.70 5.89
CA LEU A 60 -19.45 -5.16 4.65
C LEU A 60 -20.22 -3.87 4.95
N LEU A 61 -19.95 -2.83 4.17
CA LEU A 61 -20.57 -1.53 4.30
C LEU A 61 -21.98 -1.55 3.68
N ARG A 62 -22.97 -2.02 4.45
CA ARG A 62 -24.35 -2.20 3.95
C ARG A 62 -25.02 -0.90 3.51
N ASN A 63 -24.69 0.21 4.18
CA ASN A 63 -25.20 1.55 3.88
C ASN A 63 -24.67 2.09 2.54
N ALA A 64 -23.59 1.54 1.98
CA ALA A 64 -23.08 1.91 0.65
C ALA A 64 -24.10 1.69 -0.47
N LYS A 65 -25.07 0.77 -0.28
CA LYS A 65 -26.10 0.50 -1.28
C LYS A 65 -26.97 1.73 -1.56
N SER A 66 -27.27 2.57 -0.56
CA SER A 66 -28.10 3.76 -0.75
C SER A 66 -27.34 4.91 -1.43
N THR A 67 -26.02 4.95 -1.30
CA THR A 67 -25.16 5.94 -1.98
C THR A 67 -24.66 5.45 -3.33
N GLY A 68 -24.94 4.18 -3.68
CA GLY A 68 -24.46 3.56 -4.91
C GLY A 68 -22.96 3.25 -4.90
N ALA A 69 -22.31 3.23 -3.74
CA ALA A 69 -20.91 2.87 -3.62
C ALA A 69 -20.74 1.35 -3.77
N PHE A 70 -19.98 0.93 -4.77
CA PHE A 70 -19.73 -0.47 -5.10
C PHE A 70 -18.28 -0.69 -5.51
N CYS A 71 -17.75 -1.87 -5.19
CA CYS A 71 -16.49 -2.36 -5.76
C CYS A 71 -16.63 -2.59 -7.28
N LEU A 72 -15.50 -2.82 -7.97
CA LEU A 72 -15.45 -3.01 -9.42
C LEU A 72 -16.47 -4.02 -9.97
N ASP A 73 -16.81 -5.06 -9.22
CA ASP A 73 -17.77 -6.10 -9.62
C ASP A 73 -19.24 -5.82 -9.25
N GLY A 74 -19.50 -4.78 -8.45
CA GLY A 74 -20.83 -4.45 -7.92
C GLY A 74 -21.09 -4.93 -6.49
N SER A 75 -20.14 -5.63 -5.87
CA SER A 75 -20.21 -6.01 -4.45
C SER A 75 -20.07 -4.79 -3.54
N LEU A 76 -20.50 -4.93 -2.28
CA LEU A 76 -20.41 -3.84 -1.31
C LEU A 76 -18.95 -3.62 -0.86
N PRO A 77 -18.51 -2.38 -0.63
CA PRO A 77 -17.23 -2.11 -0.02
C PRO A 77 -17.12 -2.69 1.39
N ALA A 78 -15.90 -2.81 1.90
CA ALA A 78 -15.67 -3.44 3.19
C ALA A 78 -14.49 -2.83 3.94
N TYR A 79 -14.47 -3.05 5.26
CA TYR A 79 -13.37 -2.66 6.14
C TYR A 79 -13.24 -3.65 7.28
N HIS A 80 -12.07 -3.68 7.92
CA HIS A 80 -11.87 -4.33 9.21
C HIS A 80 -11.76 -3.26 10.28
N PHE A 81 -12.41 -3.46 11.42
CA PHE A 81 -12.42 -2.49 12.51
C PHE A 81 -12.10 -3.13 13.84
N GLN A 82 -11.16 -2.51 14.55
CA GLN A 82 -10.70 -2.94 15.85
C GLN A 82 -10.77 -1.75 16.82
N LYS A 83 -11.66 -1.85 17.82
CA LYS A 83 -11.92 -0.76 18.77
C LYS A 83 -10.71 -0.46 19.64
N GLY A 84 -10.45 0.83 19.87
CA GLY A 84 -9.42 1.32 20.78
C GLY A 84 -9.80 1.15 22.25
N PHE A 85 -8.85 1.38 23.15
CA PHE A 85 -9.03 1.23 24.59
C PHE A 85 -8.16 2.21 25.39
N GLY A 86 -8.50 2.39 26.67
CA GLY A 86 -7.75 3.27 27.57
C GLY A 86 -7.64 4.70 27.04
N SER A 87 -6.45 5.27 27.09
CA SER A 87 -6.17 6.63 26.60
C SER A 87 -6.31 6.80 25.09
N GLY A 88 -6.25 5.71 24.31
CA GLY A 88 -6.38 5.72 22.85
C GLY A 88 -7.81 5.57 22.35
N ALA A 89 -8.81 5.41 23.24
CA ALA A 89 -10.19 5.13 22.85
C ALA A 89 -10.88 6.24 22.02
N ASP A 90 -10.38 7.47 22.09
CA ASP A 90 -10.86 8.62 21.31
C ASP A 90 -9.93 8.95 20.11
N ASN A 91 -8.90 8.14 19.85
CA ASN A 91 -7.97 8.35 18.75
C ASN A 91 -8.19 7.29 17.66
N TRP A 92 -7.92 7.65 16.41
CA TRP A 92 -8.27 6.85 15.24
C TRP A 92 -7.11 6.73 14.27
N LEU A 93 -6.89 5.52 13.77
CA LEU A 93 -5.93 5.21 12.72
C LEU A 93 -6.66 4.46 11.60
N LEU A 94 -6.78 5.10 10.45
CA LEU A 94 -7.36 4.53 9.24
C LEU A 94 -6.20 4.16 8.32
N HIS A 95 -6.21 2.93 7.80
CA HIS A 95 -5.21 2.43 6.88
C HIS A 95 -5.86 1.93 5.60
N ILE A 96 -5.52 2.55 4.47
CA ILE A 96 -6.02 2.17 3.14
C ILE A 96 -5.12 1.09 2.57
N GLU A 97 -5.71 -0.05 2.24
CA GLU A 97 -5.04 -1.15 1.57
C GLU A 97 -4.47 -0.75 0.19
N GLY A 98 -3.28 -1.25 -0.13
CA GLY A 98 -2.67 -1.08 -1.44
C GLY A 98 -3.10 -2.17 -2.44
N GLY A 99 -2.40 -2.27 -3.57
CA GLY A 99 -2.64 -3.33 -4.56
C GLY A 99 -2.67 -2.87 -6.02
N GLY A 100 -2.00 -1.76 -6.35
CA GLY A 100 -1.91 -1.25 -7.70
C GLY A 100 -3.23 -0.77 -8.29
N TRP A 101 -3.28 -0.65 -9.62
CA TRP A 101 -4.41 -0.09 -10.36
C TRP A 101 -4.77 -0.97 -11.55
N CYS A 102 -5.89 -0.69 -12.20
CA CYS A 102 -6.19 -1.22 -13.53
C CYS A 102 -6.36 -0.06 -14.51
N ASN A 103 -5.65 -0.09 -15.63
CA ASN A 103 -5.60 1.04 -16.57
C ASN A 103 -6.24 0.71 -17.94
N THR A 104 -6.87 -0.47 -18.09
CA THR A 104 -7.67 -0.83 -19.27
C THR A 104 -8.91 -1.61 -18.84
N ILE A 105 -9.93 -1.67 -19.70
CA ILE A 105 -11.17 -2.43 -19.44
C ILE A 105 -10.88 -3.91 -19.19
N GLU A 106 -9.94 -4.50 -19.93
CA GLU A 106 -9.55 -5.92 -19.80
C GLU A 106 -8.91 -6.16 -18.43
N LYS A 107 -7.97 -5.30 -18.03
CA LYS A 107 -7.30 -5.39 -16.73
C LYS A 107 -8.28 -5.17 -15.58
N CYS A 108 -9.19 -4.21 -15.68
CA CYS A 108 -10.23 -3.99 -14.67
C CYS A 108 -11.22 -5.16 -14.62
N SER A 109 -11.56 -5.73 -15.77
CA SER A 109 -12.44 -6.91 -15.86
C SER A 109 -11.82 -8.15 -15.22
N TYR A 110 -10.51 -8.33 -15.34
CA TYR A 110 -9.79 -9.36 -14.60
C TYR A 110 -9.73 -9.03 -13.10
N ARG A 111 -9.38 -7.79 -12.75
CA ARG A 111 -9.23 -7.36 -11.36
C ARG A 111 -10.51 -7.56 -10.53
N LYS A 112 -11.68 -7.36 -11.12
CA LYS A 112 -12.97 -7.54 -10.43
C LYS A 112 -13.23 -8.96 -9.93
N THR A 113 -12.52 -9.97 -10.46
CA THR A 113 -12.63 -11.37 -10.01
C THR A 113 -11.63 -11.70 -8.90
N THR A 114 -11.10 -10.68 -8.19
CA THR A 114 -10.10 -10.82 -7.12
C THR A 114 -10.50 -10.02 -5.89
N ALA A 115 -9.79 -10.21 -4.77
CA ALA A 115 -10.01 -9.43 -3.54
C ALA A 115 -9.86 -7.91 -3.73
N LEU A 116 -9.11 -7.49 -4.77
CA LEU A 116 -8.86 -6.09 -5.10
C LEU A 116 -9.88 -5.46 -6.05
N GLY A 117 -10.97 -6.17 -6.33
CA GLY A 117 -12.10 -5.67 -7.11
C GLY A 117 -13.46 -6.22 -6.66
N SER A 118 -13.50 -7.07 -5.64
CA SER A 118 -14.72 -7.66 -5.09
C SER A 118 -14.55 -8.04 -3.63
N SER A 119 -15.53 -7.67 -2.79
CA SER A 119 -15.57 -8.09 -1.38
C SER A 119 -16.00 -9.55 -1.19
N ASP A 120 -16.46 -10.22 -2.24
CA ASP A 120 -16.74 -11.65 -2.21
C ASP A 120 -15.46 -12.50 -2.16
N HIS A 121 -14.34 -11.91 -2.59
CA HIS A 121 -13.02 -12.55 -2.62
C HIS A 121 -12.08 -12.08 -1.50
N MET A 122 -12.52 -11.14 -0.65
CA MET A 122 -11.71 -10.64 0.48
C MET A 122 -11.64 -11.64 1.64
N GLU A 123 -10.50 -11.68 2.31
CA GLU A 123 -10.30 -12.44 3.54
C GLU A 123 -11.32 -11.99 4.60
N ARG A 124 -12.05 -12.96 5.16
CA ARG A 124 -13.09 -12.69 6.17
C ARG A 124 -12.52 -12.29 7.52
N PHE A 125 -11.27 -12.66 7.79
CA PHE A 125 -10.56 -12.37 9.03
C PHE A 125 -9.11 -12.05 8.69
N VAL A 126 -8.55 -11.01 9.30
CA VAL A 126 -7.15 -10.61 9.10
C VAL A 126 -6.48 -10.34 10.44
N LYS A 127 -5.19 -10.66 10.57
CA LYS A 127 -4.38 -10.22 11.71
C LYS A 127 -3.90 -8.79 11.43
N PHE A 128 -4.08 -7.90 12.41
CA PHE A 128 -3.47 -6.58 12.34
C PHE A 128 -2.01 -6.66 12.81
N ALA A 129 -1.11 -6.05 12.04
CA ALA A 129 0.34 -6.07 12.24
C ALA A 129 0.94 -4.67 12.01
N GLY A 130 2.20 -4.47 12.41
CA GLY A 130 2.90 -3.19 12.27
C GLY A 130 2.12 -2.05 12.91
N ILE A 131 1.89 -0.96 12.16
CA ILE A 131 1.14 0.22 12.64
C ILE A 131 -0.33 -0.07 13.05
N LEU A 132 -0.89 -1.21 12.62
CA LEU A 132 -2.21 -1.68 13.06
C LEU A 132 -2.12 -2.65 14.26
N SER A 133 -0.93 -3.15 14.62
CA SER A 133 -0.79 -4.14 15.69
C SER A 133 -1.25 -3.58 17.04
N ARG A 134 -1.96 -4.39 17.83
CA ARG A 134 -2.31 -4.09 19.24
C ARG A 134 -1.18 -4.40 20.22
N ASP A 135 -0.12 -5.03 19.74
CA ASP A 135 1.08 -5.32 20.52
C ASP A 135 1.93 -4.05 20.65
N PRO A 136 2.12 -3.50 21.87
CA PRO A 136 2.93 -2.31 22.08
C PRO A 136 4.40 -2.48 21.67
N SER A 137 4.92 -3.71 21.59
CA SER A 137 6.28 -3.96 21.12
C SER A 137 6.43 -3.75 19.60
N GLN A 138 5.34 -3.91 18.85
CA GLN A 138 5.29 -3.66 17.40
C GLN A 138 4.75 -2.26 17.07
N ASN A 139 3.91 -1.71 17.93
CA ASN A 139 3.19 -0.45 17.70
C ASN A 139 3.16 0.42 18.97
N PRO A 140 4.30 0.95 19.42
CA PRO A 140 4.39 1.67 20.69
C PRO A 140 3.48 2.91 20.74
N ASP A 141 3.23 3.54 19.60
CA ASP A 141 2.53 4.83 19.52
C ASP A 141 1.00 4.68 19.41
N PHE A 142 0.52 3.69 18.65
CA PHE A 142 -0.89 3.58 18.26
C PHE A 142 -1.57 2.28 18.72
N PHE A 143 -0.91 1.43 19.52
CA PHE A 143 -1.43 0.10 19.85
C PHE A 143 -2.86 0.10 20.43
N ASN A 144 -3.22 1.14 21.19
CA ASN A 144 -4.52 1.27 21.85
C ASN A 144 -5.53 2.18 21.14
N TRP A 145 -5.22 2.67 19.94
CA TRP A 145 -6.14 3.50 19.13
C TRP A 145 -7.25 2.65 18.49
N ASN A 146 -8.34 3.30 18.07
CA ASN A 146 -9.28 2.70 17.13
C ASN A 146 -8.58 2.50 15.78
N LYS A 147 -8.66 1.29 15.21
CA LYS A 147 -7.93 0.94 13.99
C LYS A 147 -8.87 0.40 12.95
N VAL A 148 -8.75 0.97 11.75
CA VAL A 148 -9.56 0.60 10.59
C VAL A 148 -8.62 0.22 9.45
N LYS A 149 -8.77 -0.97 8.88
CA LYS A 149 -8.19 -1.31 7.57
C LYS A 149 -9.30 -1.19 6.52
N ILE A 150 -9.24 -0.16 5.70
CA ILE A 150 -10.16 0.05 4.57
C ILE A 150 -9.73 -0.89 3.44
N ARG A 151 -10.64 -1.73 2.94
CA ARG A 151 -10.35 -2.66 1.85
C ARG A 151 -10.47 -1.95 0.51
N TYR A 152 -9.44 -2.09 -0.31
CA TYR A 152 -9.33 -1.38 -1.58
C TYR A 152 -9.87 -2.22 -2.73
N CYS A 153 -10.92 -1.74 -3.42
CA CYS A 153 -11.64 -2.52 -4.43
C CYS A 153 -12.13 -1.74 -5.65
N ASP A 154 -11.72 -0.48 -5.83
CA ASP A 154 -12.10 0.35 -6.98
C ASP A 154 -11.05 0.37 -8.09
N GLY A 155 -9.76 0.15 -7.78
CA GLY A 155 -8.70 0.13 -8.78
C GLY A 155 -8.21 1.50 -9.26
N ALA A 156 -8.60 2.59 -8.59
CA ALA A 156 -8.25 3.97 -8.89
C ALA A 156 -7.86 4.78 -7.63
N SER A 157 -7.26 4.17 -6.60
CA SER A 157 -6.92 4.83 -5.32
C SER A 157 -8.11 5.58 -4.67
N LEU A 158 -9.32 5.00 -4.75
CA LEU A 158 -10.56 5.60 -4.27
C LEU A 158 -10.90 6.94 -4.95
N ALA A 159 -10.41 7.21 -6.16
CA ALA A 159 -10.67 8.47 -6.89
C ALA A 159 -11.63 8.31 -8.09
N GLY A 160 -12.04 7.07 -8.41
CA GLY A 160 -12.92 6.79 -9.55
C GLY A 160 -14.33 7.39 -9.38
N HIS A 161 -14.94 7.77 -10.50
CA HIS A 161 -16.27 8.38 -10.56
C HIS A 161 -17.25 7.60 -11.47
N PRO A 162 -18.53 7.44 -11.08
CA PRO A 162 -19.51 6.65 -11.83
C PRO A 162 -19.79 7.22 -13.23
N GLU A 163 -19.54 8.50 -13.47
CA GLU A 163 -19.66 9.13 -14.80
C GLU A 163 -18.66 8.57 -15.82
N SER A 164 -17.55 8.00 -15.36
CA SER A 164 -16.56 7.31 -16.19
C SER A 164 -17.02 5.90 -16.61
N GLU A 165 -18.12 5.39 -16.04
CA GLU A 165 -18.64 4.07 -16.35
C GLU A 165 -19.19 4.02 -17.79
N LEU A 166 -18.78 2.98 -18.54
CA LEU A 166 -19.27 2.75 -19.89
C LEU A 166 -20.76 2.38 -19.86
N LYS A 167 -21.59 3.15 -20.57
CA LYS A 167 -23.04 2.88 -20.73
C LYS A 167 -23.35 1.62 -21.55
N ASN A 168 -22.32 0.93 -22.04
CA ASN A 168 -22.42 -0.11 -23.06
C ASN A 168 -22.55 -1.53 -22.48
N GLY A 169 -22.83 -1.66 -21.17
CA GLY A 169 -23.14 -2.95 -20.54
C GLY A 169 -21.93 -3.70 -19.96
N THR A 170 -20.73 -3.14 -20.01
CA THR A 170 -19.59 -3.62 -19.22
C THR A 170 -19.93 -3.47 -17.73
N ARG A 171 -20.09 -4.60 -17.02
CA ARG A 171 -20.35 -4.64 -15.57
C ARG A 171 -19.07 -4.29 -14.80
N LEU A 172 -18.63 -3.04 -14.89
CA LEU A 172 -17.55 -2.45 -14.10
C LEU A 172 -18.07 -1.19 -13.42
N PHE A 173 -17.76 -1.05 -12.15
CA PHE A 173 -18.16 0.11 -11.34
C PHE A 173 -16.92 0.90 -10.91
N PHE A 174 -16.74 2.10 -11.48
CA PHE A 174 -15.61 2.97 -11.17
C PHE A 174 -16.02 3.97 -10.09
N ARG A 175 -16.27 3.49 -8.86
CA ARG A 175 -16.95 4.28 -7.82
C ARG A 175 -16.08 4.60 -6.61
N GLY A 176 -14.77 4.74 -6.82
CA GLY A 176 -13.80 5.00 -5.76
C GLY A 176 -14.19 6.14 -4.83
N GLN A 177 -14.60 7.29 -5.38
CA GLN A 177 -14.99 8.47 -4.58
C GLN A 177 -16.22 8.17 -3.70
N LEU A 178 -17.23 7.51 -4.26
CA LEU A 178 -18.42 7.11 -3.50
C LEU A 178 -18.08 6.09 -2.41
N ILE A 179 -17.12 5.20 -2.65
CA ILE A 179 -16.62 4.26 -1.63
C ILE A 179 -15.97 5.03 -0.49
N TRP A 180 -15.10 5.99 -0.78
CA TRP A 180 -14.46 6.85 0.22
C TRP A 180 -15.50 7.55 1.09
N GLU A 181 -16.45 8.26 0.48
CA GLU A 181 -17.52 8.98 1.19
C GLU A 181 -18.37 8.04 2.04
N ALA A 182 -18.74 6.87 1.52
CA ALA A 182 -19.54 5.91 2.25
C ALA A 182 -18.80 5.34 3.47
N VAL A 183 -17.50 5.03 3.32
CA VAL A 183 -16.65 4.57 4.43
C VAL A 183 -16.51 5.67 5.49
N MET A 184 -16.24 6.90 5.08
CA MET A 184 -16.11 8.02 6.02
C MET A 184 -17.40 8.26 6.80
N ASN A 185 -18.56 8.27 6.14
CA ASN A 185 -19.86 8.40 6.81
C ASN A 185 -20.11 7.29 7.85
N GLU A 186 -19.77 6.04 7.52
CA GLU A 186 -19.87 4.93 8.46
C GLU A 186 -18.97 5.14 9.68
N LEU A 187 -17.69 5.45 9.47
CA LEU A 187 -16.72 5.62 10.56
C LEU A 187 -17.09 6.81 11.45
N LEU A 188 -17.59 7.91 10.87
CA LEU A 188 -18.11 9.06 11.61
C LEU A 188 -19.24 8.65 12.56
N SER A 189 -20.13 7.77 12.10
CA SER A 189 -21.23 7.22 12.92
C SER A 189 -20.74 6.28 14.02
N LEU A 190 -19.62 5.59 13.81
CA LEU A 190 -19.00 4.69 14.79
C LEU A 190 -18.19 5.44 15.86
N GLY A 191 -17.98 6.74 15.71
CA GLY A 191 -17.37 7.62 16.71
C GLY A 191 -16.18 8.44 16.21
N LEU A 192 -15.76 8.29 14.95
CA LEU A 192 -14.69 9.09 14.35
C LEU A 192 -15.02 10.60 14.41
N SER A 193 -16.31 10.96 14.37
CA SER A 193 -16.80 12.34 14.52
C SER A 193 -16.42 13.01 15.84
N LYS A 194 -15.99 12.24 16.84
CA LYS A 194 -15.56 12.71 18.17
C LYS A 194 -14.05 12.53 18.39
N ALA A 195 -13.29 12.20 17.35
CA ALA A 195 -11.87 11.91 17.48
C ALA A 195 -11.10 13.11 18.05
N LYS A 196 -10.16 12.83 18.96
CA LYS A 196 -9.17 13.82 19.42
C LYS A 196 -7.96 13.86 18.50
N GLN A 197 -7.53 12.68 18.06
CA GLN A 197 -6.45 12.52 17.09
C GLN A 197 -6.89 11.53 16.01
N ALA A 198 -6.54 11.82 14.77
CA ALA A 198 -6.84 10.95 13.65
C ALA A 198 -5.65 10.89 12.68
N LEU A 199 -5.22 9.68 12.35
CA LEU A 199 -4.20 9.41 11.35
C LEU A 199 -4.82 8.68 10.17
N LEU A 200 -4.77 9.29 8.99
CA LEU A 200 -4.99 8.58 7.73
C LEU A 200 -3.66 8.03 7.24
N SER A 201 -3.63 6.76 6.87
CA SER A 201 -2.44 6.12 6.33
C SER A 201 -2.80 5.18 5.20
N GLY A 202 -1.80 4.77 4.43
CA GLY A 202 -1.96 3.73 3.42
C GLY A 202 -0.63 3.41 2.76
N CYS A 203 -0.56 2.24 2.13
CA CYS A 203 0.64 1.77 1.44
C CYS A 203 0.41 1.62 -0.07
N SER A 204 1.38 1.99 -0.90
CA SER A 204 1.31 1.85 -2.37
C SER A 204 0.09 2.60 -2.93
N ALA A 205 -0.85 1.90 -3.58
CA ALA A 205 -2.10 2.51 -4.06
C ALA A 205 -2.94 3.15 -2.94
N GLY A 206 -2.89 2.61 -1.73
CA GLY A 206 -3.51 3.22 -0.55
C GLY A 206 -2.72 4.41 -0.02
N GLY A 207 -1.40 4.45 -0.24
CA GLY A 207 -0.57 5.63 0.04
C GLY A 207 -0.92 6.78 -0.89
N LEU A 208 -1.08 6.51 -2.19
CA LEU A 208 -1.58 7.51 -3.14
C LEU A 208 -3.00 7.97 -2.76
N ALA A 209 -3.89 7.04 -2.38
CA ALA A 209 -5.22 7.37 -1.88
C ALA A 209 -5.15 8.29 -0.63
N THR A 210 -4.18 8.05 0.26
CA THR A 210 -3.95 8.92 1.43
C THR A 210 -3.60 10.34 1.02
N LEU A 211 -2.78 10.52 -0.02
CA LEU A 211 -2.46 11.85 -0.55
C LEU A 211 -3.68 12.53 -1.17
N ILE A 212 -4.45 11.79 -1.97
CA ILE A 212 -5.65 12.30 -2.66
C ILE A 212 -6.71 12.77 -1.66
N HIS A 213 -6.92 12.00 -0.58
CA HIS A 213 -8.05 12.20 0.34
C HIS A 213 -7.68 12.89 1.66
N CYS A 214 -6.44 13.36 1.83
CA CYS A 214 -5.98 13.90 3.12
C CYS A 214 -6.74 15.16 3.54
N ASP A 215 -6.96 16.09 2.62
CA ASP A 215 -7.65 17.35 2.90
C ASP A 215 -9.13 17.08 3.21
N ASP A 216 -9.80 16.27 2.40
CA ASP A 216 -11.18 15.82 2.67
C ASP A 216 -11.29 15.11 4.04
N PHE A 217 -10.32 14.27 4.39
CA PHE A 217 -10.27 13.61 5.69
C PHE A 217 -10.18 14.60 6.86
N ARG A 218 -9.41 15.68 6.70
CA ARG A 218 -9.35 16.76 7.69
C ARG A 218 -10.71 17.45 7.84
N ASP A 219 -11.39 17.70 6.73
CA ASP A 219 -12.65 18.43 6.69
C ASP A 219 -13.83 17.65 7.29
N PHE A 220 -13.78 16.32 7.27
CA PHE A 220 -14.77 15.47 7.96
C PHE A 220 -14.69 15.55 9.50
N LEU A 221 -13.59 16.07 10.06
CA LEU A 221 -13.29 15.98 11.49
C LEU A 221 -13.44 17.32 12.20
N PRO A 222 -13.69 17.32 13.54
CA PRO A 222 -13.78 18.55 14.30
C PRO A 222 -12.52 19.42 14.15
N ASN A 223 -12.70 20.74 14.09
CA ASN A 223 -11.57 21.68 14.04
C ASN A 223 -10.59 21.51 15.21
N SER A 224 -11.09 21.04 16.37
CA SER A 224 -10.28 20.75 17.56
C SER A 224 -9.47 19.45 17.48
N ALA A 225 -9.76 18.56 16.53
CA ALA A 225 -9.03 17.31 16.35
C ALA A 225 -7.67 17.56 15.70
N THR A 226 -6.64 16.85 16.14
CA THR A 226 -5.35 16.79 15.44
C THR A 226 -5.44 15.73 14.36
N VAL A 227 -5.31 16.14 13.10
CA VAL A 227 -5.39 15.24 11.94
C VAL A 227 -4.04 15.22 11.23
N LYS A 228 -3.58 14.01 10.90
CA LYS A 228 -2.34 13.77 10.16
C LYS A 228 -2.58 12.73 9.07
N CYS A 229 -1.72 12.75 8.05
CA CYS A 229 -1.72 11.80 6.95
C CYS A 229 -0.32 11.21 6.75
N LEU A 230 -0.25 9.90 6.52
CA LEU A 230 0.97 9.12 6.33
C LEU A 230 0.86 8.29 5.06
N ALA A 231 1.41 8.80 3.96
CA ALA A 231 1.48 8.08 2.70
C ALA A 231 2.76 7.24 2.63
N ASP A 232 2.63 5.92 2.79
CA ASP A 232 3.73 4.98 2.61
C ASP A 232 3.77 4.46 1.17
N ALA A 233 4.93 4.51 0.53
CA ALA A 233 5.14 4.09 -0.86
C ALA A 233 4.09 4.64 -1.87
N GLY A 234 3.49 5.81 -1.57
CA GLY A 234 2.37 6.39 -2.32
C GLY A 234 2.77 7.47 -3.32
N PHE A 235 4.06 7.80 -3.39
CA PHE A 235 4.60 8.87 -4.21
C PHE A 235 5.30 8.28 -5.44
N PHE A 236 4.87 8.68 -6.62
CA PHE A 236 5.35 8.14 -7.89
C PHE A 236 5.90 9.27 -8.75
N LEU A 237 7.13 9.10 -9.24
CA LEU A 237 7.83 10.11 -10.03
C LEU A 237 7.36 10.10 -11.49
N ASP A 238 7.08 11.28 -12.04
CA ASP A 238 6.97 11.49 -13.48
C ASP A 238 8.36 11.73 -14.07
N GLU A 239 9.10 10.64 -14.23
CA GLU A 239 10.47 10.63 -14.78
C GLU A 239 10.62 9.56 -15.86
N LEU A 240 11.65 9.71 -16.69
CA LEU A 240 12.01 8.70 -17.67
C LEU A 240 12.48 7.42 -16.97
N ASP A 241 12.00 6.27 -17.45
CA ASP A 241 12.53 4.99 -17.03
C ASP A 241 13.94 4.74 -17.60
N VAL A 242 14.56 3.61 -17.22
CA VAL A 242 15.92 3.24 -17.67
C VAL A 242 16.05 3.04 -19.20
N LEU A 243 14.94 2.95 -19.93
CA LEU A 243 14.88 2.85 -21.38
C LEU A 243 14.53 4.19 -22.05
N GLY A 244 14.33 5.25 -21.27
CA GLY A 244 13.97 6.59 -21.76
C GLY A 244 12.49 6.77 -22.06
N ASN A 245 11.60 5.96 -21.48
CA ASN A 245 10.16 6.06 -21.69
C ASN A 245 9.43 6.69 -20.49
N HIS A 246 8.32 7.40 -20.76
CA HIS A 246 7.40 7.93 -19.75
C HIS A 246 6.42 6.87 -19.24
N THR A 247 6.93 5.76 -18.71
CA THR A 247 6.13 4.58 -18.35
C THR A 247 5.11 4.87 -17.23
N ILE A 248 5.54 5.56 -16.16
CA ILE A 248 4.66 5.90 -15.03
C ILE A 248 3.60 6.90 -15.44
N GLN A 249 3.99 7.96 -16.15
CA GLN A 249 3.06 8.96 -16.68
C GLN A 249 2.00 8.32 -17.56
N SER A 250 2.41 7.50 -18.54
CA SER A 250 1.47 6.83 -19.46
C SER A 250 0.50 5.92 -18.70
N PHE A 251 1.00 5.17 -17.71
CA PHE A 251 0.17 4.31 -16.88
C PHE A 251 -0.88 5.08 -16.09
N TYR A 252 -0.50 6.16 -15.41
CA TYR A 252 -1.45 6.97 -14.63
C TYR A 252 -2.39 7.78 -15.52
N HIS A 253 -1.91 8.27 -16.68
CA HIS A 253 -2.76 8.88 -17.69
C HIS A 253 -3.91 7.94 -18.08
N ASP A 254 -3.62 6.66 -18.31
CA ASP A 254 -4.63 5.66 -18.63
C ASP A 254 -5.59 5.39 -17.46
N VAL A 255 -5.09 5.30 -16.21
CA VAL A 255 -5.93 5.13 -15.02
C VAL A 255 -6.91 6.31 -14.87
N VAL A 256 -6.39 7.53 -14.95
CA VAL A 256 -7.19 8.76 -14.83
C VAL A 256 -8.20 8.84 -15.96
N SER A 257 -7.76 8.67 -17.21
CA SER A 257 -8.65 8.74 -18.39
C SER A 257 -9.76 7.70 -18.36
N LEU A 258 -9.51 6.52 -17.78
CA LEU A 258 -10.47 5.43 -17.72
C LEU A 258 -11.48 5.58 -16.58
N GLN A 259 -11.03 6.02 -15.41
CA GLN A 259 -11.80 5.88 -14.17
C GLN A 259 -12.15 7.20 -13.50
N VAL A 260 -11.38 8.26 -13.73
CA VAL A 260 -11.45 9.50 -12.97
C VAL A 260 -11.97 10.64 -13.86
N LEU A 261 -12.94 11.39 -13.36
CA LEU A 261 -13.37 12.61 -14.04
C LEU A 261 -12.29 13.68 -13.87
N LEU A 262 -11.82 14.23 -14.99
CA LEU A 262 -10.91 15.36 -15.03
C LEU A 262 -11.63 16.63 -14.54
N GLN A 263 -11.72 16.80 -13.22
CA GLN A 263 -11.81 18.12 -12.63
C GLN A 263 -10.38 18.58 -12.35
N SER A 264 -10.07 19.82 -12.73
CA SER A 264 -8.74 20.40 -12.90
C SER A 264 -7.76 20.25 -11.72
N SER A 265 -8.24 19.81 -10.55
CA SER A 265 -7.49 19.54 -9.32
C SER A 265 -6.69 18.22 -9.34
N LEU A 266 -7.11 17.20 -10.09
CA LEU A 266 -6.43 15.89 -10.10
C LEU A 266 -5.20 15.85 -11.01
N ILE A 267 -5.21 16.63 -12.10
CA ILE A 267 -4.02 16.92 -12.91
C ILE A 267 -2.96 17.57 -12.02
N MET A 268 -3.35 18.47 -11.12
CA MET A 268 -2.42 19.09 -10.19
C MET A 268 -1.83 18.05 -9.23
N ILE A 269 -2.58 17.09 -8.70
CA ILE A 269 -1.97 16.05 -7.85
C ILE A 269 -0.98 15.18 -8.65
N VAL A 270 -1.28 14.75 -9.88
CA VAL A 270 -0.34 13.92 -10.67
C VAL A 270 0.89 14.70 -11.14
N TYR A 271 0.78 15.99 -11.47
CA TYR A 271 1.89 16.82 -11.95
C TYR A 271 2.64 17.58 -10.84
N ASP A 272 1.97 17.94 -9.75
CA ASP A 272 2.51 18.63 -8.56
C ASP A 272 2.93 17.65 -7.46
N ILE A 273 2.68 16.34 -7.61
CA ILE A 273 3.39 15.29 -6.85
C ILE A 273 4.90 15.45 -7.07
N SER A 274 5.39 15.92 -8.22
CA SER A 274 6.81 16.30 -8.38
C SER A 274 7.29 17.40 -7.41
N PHE A 275 6.38 18.10 -6.71
CA PHE A 275 6.67 19.22 -5.80
C PHE A 275 6.19 19.05 -4.34
N ALA A 276 5.64 17.89 -3.94
CA ALA A 276 5.19 17.68 -2.57
C ALA A 276 6.36 17.34 -1.62
N PHE A 277 7.12 18.37 -1.23
CA PHE A 277 8.01 18.35 -0.07
C PHE A 277 7.16 18.25 1.22
N VAL A 278 7.44 17.23 2.04
CA VAL A 278 7.15 17.13 3.48
C VAL A 278 5.75 17.62 3.88
N LEU A 279 4.75 16.74 3.78
CA LEU A 279 3.60 16.83 4.69
C LEU A 279 4.16 16.72 6.11
N ASN A 280 3.96 17.77 6.92
CA ASN A 280 4.55 17.95 8.25
C ASN A 280 4.49 16.69 9.13
N PHE A 281 5.57 15.90 9.07
CA PHE A 281 5.93 14.88 10.05
C PHE A 281 6.48 15.58 11.30
N PHE A 282 5.60 16.12 12.13
CA PHE A 282 5.79 16.39 13.56
C PHE A 282 4.43 16.44 14.24
#